data_AF-A0A5E4IY24-F1
#
_entry.id   AF-A0A5E4IY24-F1
#
_cell.length_a   1.000
_cell.length_b   1.000
_cell.length_c   1.000
_cell.angle_alpha   90.00
_cell.angle_beta   90.00
_cell.angle_gamma   90.00
#
_symmetry.space_group_name_H-M   'P 1'
#
loop_
_entity.id
_entity.type
_entity.pdbx_description
1 polymer ?
#
loop_
_entity_poly.entity_id
_entity_poly.type
_entity_poly.pdbx_seq_one_letter_code
_entity_poly.pdbx_strand_id
1 'polypeptide(L)'
;MSSNLKVTVKMDGSTLEKLQKRNYLLFAFRAVETNAEGGMPVVWFSTTGYSELTDVSWQETYGAFASQTEVKSGTQIAASCFKEINLNQKMEVVAPLQCKDPVSGIAGCIAVLNSRDSELPSCGISEKNQAGEFAPLCAFPLFGGNMIMLKPIQKVFLMFANKPIVTKTVIAQSVGPGLLIDLTNKQERTISYDVNKNWIWDPKEGYAEAYAAGSDLAPRLIIPSEGLKMASMNLLI
;
A
#
# COMPACT_ATOMS: atom_id res chain seq x y z
N MET A 1 11.84 -4.62 -16.59
CA MET A 1 12.65 -5.25 -15.51
C MET A 1 11.98 -4.90 -14.20
N SER A 2 11.72 -5.87 -13.33
CA SER A 2 11.18 -5.60 -11.99
C SER A 2 12.25 -4.87 -11.17
N SER A 3 11.91 -3.74 -10.56
CA SER A 3 12.84 -3.01 -9.70
C SER A 3 12.88 -3.69 -8.32
N ASN A 4 14.08 -4.00 -7.82
CA ASN A 4 14.24 -4.46 -6.44
C ASN A 4 14.38 -3.23 -5.54
N LEU A 5 13.40 -3.00 -4.67
CA LEU A 5 13.32 -1.83 -3.80
C LEU A 5 13.62 -2.24 -2.37
N LYS A 6 14.38 -1.41 -1.64
CA LYS A 6 14.83 -1.74 -0.27
C LYS A 6 14.93 -0.51 0.62
N VAL A 7 14.40 -0.62 1.83
CA VAL A 7 14.69 0.28 2.94
C VAL A 7 15.38 -0.51 4.05
N THR A 8 16.59 -0.10 4.40
CA THR A 8 17.31 -0.63 5.57
C THR A 8 17.05 0.27 6.77
N VAL A 9 16.44 -0.28 7.81
CA VAL A 9 16.20 0.36 9.11
C VAL A 9 17.33 -0.03 10.07
N LYS A 10 18.05 0.97 10.54
CA LYS A 10 19.12 0.83 11.55
C LYS A 10 18.60 1.21 12.93
N MET A 11 18.91 0.43 13.95
CA MET A 11 18.64 0.77 15.35
C MET A 11 19.76 0.26 16.25
N ASP A 12 19.96 0.91 17.40
CA ASP A 12 20.89 0.41 18.40
C ASP A 12 20.28 -0.74 19.22
N GLY A 13 21.13 -1.53 19.88
CA GLY A 13 20.69 -2.65 20.71
C GLY A 13 19.74 -2.25 21.84
N SER A 14 19.88 -1.03 22.39
CA SER A 14 18.96 -0.54 23.44
C SER A 14 17.55 -0.30 22.91
N THR A 15 17.44 0.28 21.71
CA THR A 15 16.17 0.50 21.00
C THR A 15 15.54 -0.84 20.65
N LEU A 16 16.31 -1.76 20.07
CA LEU A 16 15.86 -3.10 19.71
C LEU A 16 15.27 -3.83 20.93
N GLU A 17 16.01 -3.87 22.04
CA GLU A 17 15.60 -4.54 23.27
C GLU A 17 14.30 -3.95 23.83
N LYS A 18 14.16 -2.61 23.83
CA LYS A 18 12.94 -1.93 24.32
C LYS A 18 11.71 -2.24 23.46
N LEU A 19 11.88 -2.25 22.13
CA LEU A 19 10.80 -2.56 21.19
C LEU A 19 10.34 -4.02 21.35
N GLN A 20 11.28 -4.96 21.39
CA GLN A 20 11.00 -6.39 21.54
C GLN A 20 10.33 -6.69 22.89
N LYS A 21 10.84 -6.16 24.00
CA LYS A 21 10.24 -6.35 25.34
C LYS A 21 8.81 -5.82 25.46
N ARG A 22 8.43 -4.86 24.61
CA ARG A 22 7.10 -4.25 24.60
C ARG A 22 6.23 -4.71 23.43
N ASN A 23 6.64 -5.78 22.74
CA ASN A 23 5.91 -6.39 21.62
C ASN A 23 5.56 -5.38 20.52
N TYR A 24 6.49 -4.47 20.20
CA TYR A 24 6.34 -3.61 19.03
C TYR A 24 6.47 -4.43 17.75
N LEU A 25 5.70 -4.05 16.74
CA LEU A 25 5.80 -4.53 15.37
C LEU A 25 6.26 -3.40 14.47
N LEU A 26 7.04 -3.73 13.45
CA LEU A 26 7.29 -2.84 12.32
C LEU A 26 6.17 -3.07 11.29
N PHE A 27 5.44 -2.01 10.96
CA PHE A 27 4.41 -2.00 9.92
C PHE A 27 4.91 -1.25 8.69
N ALA A 28 4.52 -1.72 7.51
CA ALA A 28 4.76 -1.04 6.25
C ALA A 28 3.48 -0.92 5.41
N PHE A 29 3.34 0.24 4.77
CA PHE A 29 2.28 0.55 3.81
C PHE A 29 2.90 1.03 2.51
N ARG A 30 2.30 0.69 1.38
CA ARG A 30 2.73 1.13 0.05
C ARG A 30 1.76 2.18 -0.48
N ALA A 31 2.28 3.16 -1.21
CA ALA A 31 1.47 4.22 -1.79
C ALA A 31 1.07 3.90 -3.23
N VAL A 32 -0.06 4.49 -3.66
CA VAL A 32 -0.60 4.41 -5.01
C VAL A 32 -1.01 5.79 -5.51
N GLU A 33 -0.88 6.01 -6.81
CA GLU A 33 -1.58 7.04 -7.55
C GLU A 33 -2.92 6.51 -8.05
N THR A 34 -3.96 7.35 -8.07
CA THR A 34 -5.32 6.95 -8.47
C THR A 34 -6.09 8.06 -9.19
N ASN A 35 -7.07 7.70 -10.01
CA ASN A 35 -8.07 8.63 -10.54
C ASN A 35 -9.31 8.78 -9.63
N ALA A 36 -9.42 7.96 -8.58
CA ALA A 36 -10.59 7.88 -7.71
C ALA A 36 -10.34 8.49 -6.32
N GLU A 37 -11.42 8.91 -5.67
CA GLU A 37 -11.42 9.36 -4.28
C GLU A 37 -11.98 8.27 -3.34
N GLY A 38 -11.88 8.47 -2.03
CA GLY A 38 -12.46 7.57 -1.03
C GLY A 38 -11.69 6.27 -0.78
N GLY A 39 -10.47 6.15 -1.31
CA GLY A 39 -9.60 5.02 -1.03
C GLY A 39 -8.96 5.08 0.34
N MET A 40 -8.71 3.91 0.93
CA MET A 40 -8.01 3.78 2.20
C MET A 40 -6.76 2.91 2.06
N PRO A 41 -5.67 3.22 2.78
CA PRO A 41 -4.47 2.40 2.78
C PRO A 41 -4.65 1.14 3.62
N VAL A 42 -3.92 0.10 3.25
CA VAL A 42 -3.99 -1.21 3.86
C VAL A 42 -2.60 -1.64 4.34
N VAL A 43 -2.52 -2.29 5.50
CA VAL A 43 -1.25 -2.84 6.01
C VAL A 43 -0.74 -3.88 5.02
N TRP A 44 0.36 -3.54 4.35
CA TRP A 44 0.96 -4.38 3.32
C TRP A 44 1.92 -5.41 3.92
N PHE A 45 2.63 -5.03 4.99
CA PHE A 45 3.56 -5.90 5.69
C PHE A 45 3.62 -5.56 7.18
N SER A 46 3.84 -6.57 8.01
CA SER A 46 4.12 -6.42 9.43
C SER A 46 5.09 -7.49 9.92
N THR A 47 6.00 -7.17 10.82
CA THR A 47 6.91 -8.16 11.42
C THR A 47 7.28 -7.84 12.87
N THR A 48 7.49 -8.89 13.66
CA THR A 48 8.18 -8.86 14.96
C THR A 48 9.64 -9.29 14.84
N GLY A 49 10.03 -9.90 13.73
CA GLY A 49 11.38 -10.42 13.45
C GLY A 49 12.31 -9.36 12.87
N TYR A 50 12.49 -8.25 13.57
CA TYR A 50 13.46 -7.20 13.21
C TYR A 50 14.71 -7.28 14.11
N SER A 51 15.82 -6.75 13.61
CA SER A 51 17.13 -6.69 14.26
C SER A 51 17.73 -5.28 14.18
N GLU A 52 18.97 -5.09 14.67
CA GLU A 52 19.70 -3.82 14.55
C GLU A 52 19.81 -3.32 13.10
N LEU A 53 19.84 -4.25 12.14
CA LEU A 53 19.71 -4.00 10.71
C LEU A 53 18.51 -4.78 10.17
N THR A 54 17.45 -4.06 9.79
CA THR A 54 16.23 -4.68 9.26
C THR A 54 15.97 -4.17 7.85
N ASP A 55 15.95 -5.09 6.88
CA ASP A 55 15.59 -4.76 5.51
C ASP A 55 14.09 -4.99 5.30
N VAL A 56 13.42 -3.93 4.81
CA VAL A 56 12.09 -4.00 4.20
C VAL A 56 12.29 -3.92 2.70
N SER A 57 12.14 -5.05 2.01
CA SER A 57 12.39 -5.16 0.57
C SER A 57 11.23 -5.77 -0.18
N TRP A 58 11.09 -5.40 -1.45
CA TRP A 58 10.10 -5.96 -2.35
C TRP A 58 10.53 -5.87 -3.80
N GLN A 59 9.87 -6.69 -4.60
CA GLN A 59 9.92 -6.65 -6.05
C GLN A 59 8.53 -6.31 -6.57
N GLU A 60 8.50 -5.56 -7.66
CA GLU A 60 7.27 -5.17 -8.32
C GLU A 60 6.62 -6.43 -8.94
N THR A 61 5.64 -6.98 -8.23
CA THR A 61 4.78 -8.10 -8.66
C THR A 61 3.39 -7.83 -8.13
N TYR A 62 2.44 -7.58 -9.04
CA TYR A 62 1.14 -7.02 -8.68
C TYR A 62 0.00 -8.02 -8.85
N GLY A 63 -1.07 -7.74 -8.11
CA GLY A 63 -2.35 -8.37 -8.26
C GLY A 63 -3.46 -7.34 -8.19
N ALA A 64 -4.64 -7.69 -8.69
CA ALA A 64 -5.87 -6.93 -8.50
C ALA A 64 -6.88 -7.82 -7.77
N PHE A 65 -7.75 -7.20 -6.97
CA PHE A 65 -8.76 -7.92 -6.21
C PHE A 65 -10.10 -7.18 -6.18
N ALA A 66 -11.15 -7.95 -5.93
CA ALA A 66 -12.44 -7.47 -5.46
C ALA A 66 -12.84 -8.26 -4.22
N SER A 67 -13.60 -7.65 -3.32
CA SER A 67 -13.97 -8.22 -2.03
C SER A 67 -15.36 -7.77 -1.59
N GLN A 68 -16.01 -8.61 -0.78
CA GLN A 68 -17.26 -8.28 -0.09
C GLN A 68 -17.02 -7.57 1.27
N THR A 69 -15.77 -7.34 1.66
CA THR A 69 -15.44 -6.58 2.87
C THR A 69 -15.59 -5.08 2.61
N GLU A 70 -16.31 -4.38 3.48
CA GLU A 70 -16.39 -2.91 3.43
C GLU A 70 -15.05 -2.24 3.73
N VAL A 71 -14.77 -1.14 3.03
CA VAL A 71 -13.62 -0.28 3.31
C VAL A 71 -13.86 0.54 4.57
N LYS A 72 -13.39 0.04 5.71
CA LYS A 72 -13.53 0.70 7.01
C LYS A 72 -12.29 0.47 7.87
N SER A 73 -11.82 1.50 8.57
CA SER A 73 -10.65 1.36 9.44
C SER A 73 -10.84 0.23 10.46
N GLY A 74 -9.84 -0.66 10.55
CA GLY A 74 -9.85 -1.85 11.39
C GLY A 74 -10.43 -3.11 10.74
N THR A 75 -10.97 -3.04 9.52
CA THR A 75 -11.43 -4.24 8.80
C THR A 75 -10.30 -4.88 8.03
N GLN A 76 -10.26 -6.21 8.02
CA GLN A 76 -9.31 -6.97 7.22
C GLN A 76 -9.92 -7.28 5.86
N ILE A 77 -9.27 -6.84 4.78
CA ILE A 77 -9.70 -7.10 3.41
C ILE A 77 -9.44 -8.57 3.07
N ALA A 78 -10.52 -9.31 2.79
CA ALA A 78 -10.48 -10.68 2.31
C ALA A 78 -10.89 -10.72 0.83
N ALA A 79 -9.93 -10.93 -0.08
CA ALA A 79 -10.21 -10.98 -1.51
C ALA A 79 -11.21 -12.10 -1.85
N SER A 80 -12.31 -11.73 -2.50
CA SER A 80 -13.34 -12.64 -3.01
C SER A 80 -13.00 -13.15 -4.41
N CYS A 81 -12.32 -12.31 -5.20
CA CYS A 81 -11.64 -12.70 -6.43
C CYS A 81 -10.25 -12.06 -6.45
N PHE A 82 -9.30 -12.70 -7.14
CA PHE A 82 -7.94 -12.22 -7.28
C PHE A 82 -7.37 -12.64 -8.63
N LYS A 83 -6.57 -11.76 -9.24
CA LYS A 83 -5.74 -12.06 -10.41
C LYS A 83 -4.37 -11.42 -10.26
N GLU A 84 -3.31 -12.19 -10.53
CA GLU A 84 -2.01 -11.58 -10.83
C GLU A 84 -2.16 -10.69 -12.07
N ILE A 85 -1.59 -9.50 -12.05
CA ILE A 85 -1.80 -8.50 -13.08
C ILE A 85 -0.55 -7.64 -13.25
N ASN A 86 -0.35 -7.09 -14.44
CA ASN A 86 0.73 -6.16 -14.73
C ASN A 86 0.19 -4.75 -14.98
N LEU A 87 1.08 -3.76 -14.96
CA LEU A 87 0.78 -2.46 -15.53
C LEU A 87 0.30 -2.62 -16.99
N ASN A 88 -0.53 -1.68 -17.43
CA ASN A 88 -1.19 -1.68 -18.75
C ASN A 88 -2.28 -2.74 -18.91
N GLN A 89 -2.73 -3.36 -17.82
CA GLN A 89 -3.80 -4.35 -17.83
C GLN A 89 -5.00 -3.89 -16.99
N LYS A 90 -6.16 -4.50 -17.26
CA LYS A 90 -7.38 -4.34 -16.46
C LYS A 90 -7.93 -5.69 -16.00
N MET A 91 -8.45 -5.71 -14.79
CA MET A 91 -9.27 -6.81 -14.27
C MET A 91 -10.74 -6.40 -14.32
N GLU A 92 -11.61 -7.29 -14.80
CA GLU A 92 -13.05 -7.08 -14.86
C GLU A 92 -13.75 -7.96 -13.81
N VAL A 93 -14.55 -7.34 -12.95
CA VAL A 93 -15.39 -7.99 -11.95
C VAL A 93 -16.79 -8.17 -12.53
N VAL A 94 -17.25 -9.41 -12.66
CA VAL A 94 -18.52 -9.74 -13.31
C VAL A 94 -19.56 -10.31 -12.34
N ALA A 95 -19.13 -10.80 -11.19
CA ALA A 95 -20.00 -11.25 -10.10
C ALA A 95 -19.28 -11.08 -8.74
N PRO A 96 -19.97 -11.16 -7.59
CA PRO A 96 -19.38 -10.98 -6.25
C PRO A 96 -18.06 -11.73 -5.97
N LEU A 97 -17.91 -12.93 -6.54
CA LEU A 97 -16.75 -13.80 -6.35
C LEU A 97 -16.02 -14.12 -7.67
N GLN A 98 -16.36 -13.41 -8.76
CA GLN A 98 -15.90 -13.79 -10.10
C GLN A 98 -15.29 -12.60 -10.85
N CYS A 99 -14.05 -12.80 -11.29
CA CYS A 99 -13.31 -11.86 -12.09
C CYS A 99 -12.74 -12.57 -13.32
N LYS A 100 -12.82 -11.90 -14.48
CA LYS A 100 -12.21 -12.40 -15.73
C LYS A 100 -10.70 -12.34 -15.65
N ASP A 101 -10.02 -13.07 -16.53
CA ASP A 101 -8.57 -12.95 -16.67
C ASP A 101 -8.19 -11.54 -17.13
N PRO A 102 -7.05 -10.99 -16.67
CA PRO A 102 -6.63 -9.66 -17.07
C PRO A 102 -6.41 -9.54 -18.57
N VAL A 103 -6.92 -8.45 -19.13
CA VAL A 103 -6.74 -8.09 -20.55
C VAL A 103 -6.01 -6.75 -20.65
N SER A 104 -5.62 -6.37 -21.86
CA SER A 104 -5.05 -5.03 -22.10
C SER A 104 -5.98 -3.94 -21.57
N GLY A 105 -5.36 -2.96 -20.91
CA GLY A 105 -6.02 -1.83 -20.29
C GLY A 105 -5.28 -0.53 -20.61
N ILE A 106 -5.17 0.32 -19.61
CA ILE A 106 -4.70 1.70 -19.76
C ILE A 106 -3.22 1.77 -19.46
N ALA A 107 -2.47 2.43 -20.34
CA ALA A 107 -1.03 2.57 -20.19
C ALA A 107 -0.66 3.24 -18.85
N GLY A 108 0.35 2.69 -18.18
CA GLY A 108 0.93 3.20 -16.94
C GLY A 108 0.21 2.79 -15.65
N CYS A 109 -0.92 2.08 -15.70
CA CYS A 109 -1.66 1.68 -14.51
C CYS A 109 -2.25 0.28 -14.59
N ILE A 110 -2.76 -0.20 -13.45
CA ILE A 110 -3.66 -1.33 -13.34
C ILE A 110 -5.07 -0.77 -13.18
N ALA A 111 -6.02 -1.28 -13.94
CA ALA A 111 -7.42 -0.89 -13.81
C ALA A 111 -8.29 -2.01 -13.22
N VAL A 112 -9.29 -1.64 -12.42
CA VAL A 112 -10.34 -2.55 -11.97
C VAL A 112 -11.68 -1.99 -12.45
N LEU A 113 -12.36 -2.76 -13.29
CA LEU A 113 -13.69 -2.44 -13.82
C LEU A 113 -14.74 -3.27 -13.08
N ASN A 114 -15.75 -2.61 -12.52
CA ASN A 114 -16.94 -3.27 -12.02
C ASN A 114 -18.00 -3.33 -13.13
N SER A 115 -18.10 -4.46 -13.84
CA SER A 115 -19.11 -4.64 -14.91
C SER A 115 -20.49 -5.01 -14.38
N ARG A 116 -20.67 -5.09 -13.07
CA ARG A 116 -21.97 -5.36 -12.43
C ARG A 116 -22.81 -4.09 -12.41
N ASP A 117 -24.10 -4.25 -12.14
CA ASP A 117 -25.06 -3.17 -11.89
C ASP A 117 -25.13 -2.74 -10.41
N SER A 118 -24.36 -3.40 -9.55
CA SER A 118 -24.30 -3.18 -8.11
C SER A 118 -22.91 -2.76 -7.64
N GLU A 119 -22.81 -2.05 -6.52
CA GLU A 119 -21.56 -1.67 -5.89
C GLU A 119 -20.70 -2.87 -5.44
N LEU A 120 -19.38 -2.71 -5.54
CA LEU A 120 -18.39 -3.52 -4.85
C LEU A 120 -18.05 -2.88 -3.50
N PRO A 121 -18.22 -3.61 -2.37
CA PRO A 121 -17.83 -3.11 -1.06
C PRO A 121 -16.35 -2.72 -0.99
N SER A 122 -15.47 -3.49 -1.65
CA SER A 122 -14.10 -3.06 -1.89
C SER A 122 -13.46 -3.71 -3.12
N CYS A 123 -12.51 -2.99 -3.70
CA CYS A 123 -11.58 -3.46 -4.72
C CYS A 123 -10.27 -2.68 -4.63
N GLY A 124 -9.24 -3.14 -5.34
CA GLY A 124 -7.97 -2.44 -5.37
C GLY A 124 -6.87 -3.28 -5.99
N ILE A 125 -5.63 -2.88 -5.72
CA ILE A 125 -4.43 -3.61 -6.10
C ILE A 125 -3.66 -4.12 -4.89
N SER A 126 -2.92 -5.19 -5.13
CA SER A 126 -2.05 -5.85 -4.18
C SER A 126 -0.64 -5.95 -4.76
N GLU A 127 0.35 -6.08 -3.88
CA GLU A 127 1.75 -6.35 -4.25
C GLU A 127 2.27 -7.49 -3.38
N LYS A 128 3.16 -8.33 -3.91
CA LYS A 128 3.85 -9.35 -3.10
C LYS A 128 4.68 -8.66 -2.02
N ASN A 129 4.42 -9.00 -0.76
CA ASN A 129 5.23 -8.56 0.35
C ASN A 129 6.48 -9.43 0.53
N GLN A 130 7.30 -9.12 1.53
CA GLN A 130 8.53 -9.85 1.82
C GLN A 130 8.30 -11.33 2.21
N ALA A 131 7.09 -11.70 2.65
CA ALA A 131 6.69 -13.09 2.89
C ALA A 131 6.26 -13.83 1.62
N GLY A 132 6.29 -13.16 0.46
CA GLY A 132 5.84 -13.71 -0.83
C GLY A 132 4.32 -13.69 -1.02
N GLU A 133 3.58 -13.11 -0.08
CA GLU A 133 2.12 -13.03 -0.12
C GLU A 133 1.63 -11.75 -0.79
N PHE A 134 0.58 -11.84 -1.60
CA PHE A 134 -0.11 -10.64 -2.06
C PHE A 134 -0.89 -9.99 -0.91
N ALA A 135 -0.50 -8.76 -0.57
CA ALA A 135 -1.24 -7.91 0.36
C ALA A 135 -1.77 -6.67 -0.38
N PRO A 136 -3.03 -6.27 -0.14
CA PRO A 136 -3.57 -5.04 -0.71
C PRO A 136 -2.71 -3.84 -0.33
N LEU A 137 -2.51 -2.94 -1.28
CA LEU A 137 -1.90 -1.63 -1.02
C LEU A 137 -2.97 -0.62 -0.58
N CYS A 138 -4.15 -0.74 -1.19
CA CYS A 138 -5.29 0.15 -1.02
C CYS A 138 -6.60 -0.60 -1.21
N ALA A 139 -7.69 -0.03 -0.70
CA ALA A 139 -9.04 -0.51 -0.95
C ALA A 139 -10.00 0.66 -1.23
N PHE A 140 -10.88 0.49 -2.22
CA PHE A 140 -11.88 1.46 -2.65
C PHE A 140 -13.24 0.77 -2.81
N PRO A 141 -14.35 1.37 -2.35
CA PRO A 141 -15.67 1.00 -2.88
C PRO A 141 -15.74 1.33 -4.38
N LEU A 142 -16.55 0.59 -5.13
CA LEU A 142 -16.69 0.83 -6.56
C LEU A 142 -18.10 0.52 -7.07
N PHE A 143 -18.85 1.56 -7.44
CA PHE A 143 -20.18 1.42 -8.03
C PHE A 143 -20.17 0.64 -9.35
N GLY A 144 -21.34 0.08 -9.71
CA GLY A 144 -21.55 -0.64 -10.96
C GLY A 144 -21.28 0.22 -12.19
N GLY A 145 -20.70 -0.38 -13.23
CA GLY A 145 -20.30 0.29 -14.47
C GLY A 145 -19.05 1.16 -14.37
N ASN A 146 -18.52 1.40 -13.16
CA ASN A 146 -17.38 2.27 -12.95
C ASN A 146 -16.04 1.52 -12.95
N MET A 147 -14.98 2.28 -13.23
CA MET A 147 -13.61 1.79 -13.27
C MET A 147 -12.71 2.68 -12.44
N ILE A 148 -11.82 2.05 -11.67
CA ILE A 148 -10.71 2.74 -10.99
C ILE A 148 -9.39 2.40 -11.66
N MET A 149 -8.47 3.36 -11.65
CA MET A 149 -7.12 3.24 -12.18
C MET A 149 -6.15 3.45 -11.03
N LEU A 150 -5.24 2.50 -10.86
CA LEU A 150 -4.32 2.46 -9.75
C LEU A 150 -2.90 2.23 -10.28
N LYS A 151 -1.97 3.07 -9.85
CA LYS A 151 -0.56 2.96 -10.19
C LYS A 151 0.26 2.90 -8.90
N PRO A 152 0.87 1.76 -8.56
CA PRO A 152 1.86 1.69 -7.49
C PRO A 152 2.95 2.73 -7.68
N ILE A 153 3.31 3.44 -6.61
CA ILE A 153 4.46 4.36 -6.63
C ILE A 153 5.53 3.90 -5.66
N GLN A 154 6.76 4.38 -5.86
CA GLN A 154 7.93 3.92 -5.11
C GLN A 154 8.03 4.63 -3.75
N LYS A 155 6.92 4.73 -3.01
CA LYS A 155 6.87 5.25 -1.64
C LYS A 155 6.42 4.20 -0.63
N VAL A 156 7.08 4.14 0.52
CA VAL A 156 6.73 3.24 1.63
C VAL A 156 6.61 4.05 2.92
N PHE A 157 5.54 3.83 3.68
CA PHE A 157 5.39 4.38 5.01
C PHE A 157 5.70 3.30 6.04
N LEU A 158 6.61 3.60 6.96
CA LEU A 158 7.02 2.72 8.05
C LEU A 158 6.56 3.29 9.39
N MET A 159 6.08 2.43 10.29
CA MET A 159 5.81 2.81 11.68
C MET A 159 6.08 1.64 12.63
N PHE A 160 6.55 1.95 13.83
CA PHE A 160 6.58 1.00 14.94
C PHE A 160 5.35 1.21 15.83
N ALA A 161 4.63 0.14 16.18
CA ALA A 161 3.55 0.20 17.16
C ALA A 161 3.35 -1.13 17.90
N ASN A 162 2.83 -1.08 19.11
CA ASN A 162 2.58 -2.25 19.98
C ASN A 162 1.13 -2.76 19.94
N LYS A 163 0.29 -2.18 19.07
CA LYS A 163 -1.05 -2.70 18.80
C LYS A 163 -0.93 -3.75 17.69
N PRO A 164 -1.28 -5.03 17.93
CA PRO A 164 -1.24 -6.03 16.89
C PRO A 164 -2.28 -5.67 15.83
N ILE A 165 -1.81 -5.30 14.65
CA ILE A 165 -2.63 -5.09 13.46
C ILE A 165 -2.23 -6.19 12.48
N VAL A 166 -3.21 -6.91 11.95
CA VAL A 166 -2.93 -7.99 11.01
C VAL A 166 -2.68 -7.40 9.62
N THR A 167 -1.79 -7.98 8.82
CA THR A 167 -1.66 -7.68 7.40
C THR A 167 -3.03 -7.72 6.72
N LYS A 168 -3.23 -6.89 5.69
CA LYS A 168 -4.49 -6.69 4.96
C LYS A 168 -5.56 -5.90 5.73
N THR A 169 -5.23 -5.34 6.90
CA THR A 169 -6.14 -4.45 7.65
C THR A 169 -6.12 -3.03 7.11
N VAL A 170 -7.30 -2.44 6.90
CA VAL A 170 -7.47 -1.02 6.54
C VAL A 170 -7.13 -0.16 7.74
N ILE A 171 -6.29 0.86 7.56
CA ILE A 171 -5.89 1.78 8.65
C ILE A 171 -6.02 3.22 8.17
N ALA A 172 -6.94 3.98 8.76
CA ALA A 172 -7.13 5.39 8.40
C ALA A 172 -6.04 6.29 9.00
N GLN A 173 -5.59 6.00 10.21
CA GLN A 173 -4.65 6.84 10.96
C GLN A 173 -3.46 6.05 11.47
N SER A 174 -2.27 6.65 11.47
CA SER A 174 -1.09 6.06 12.07
C SER A 174 -1.31 5.82 13.57
N VAL A 175 -0.96 4.63 14.06
CA VAL A 175 -1.06 4.31 15.51
C VAL A 175 0.23 4.60 16.27
N GLY A 176 1.29 4.98 15.56
CA GLY A 176 2.57 5.41 16.10
C GLY A 176 3.24 6.42 15.16
N PRO A 177 4.34 7.06 15.60
CA PRO A 177 5.14 7.93 14.73
C PRO A 177 5.65 7.15 13.51
N GLY A 178 5.51 7.74 12.33
CA GLY A 178 5.86 7.09 11.08
C GLY A 178 6.73 7.93 10.18
N LEU A 179 7.31 7.28 9.17
CA LEU A 179 8.15 7.91 8.16
C LEU A 179 7.68 7.45 6.77
N LEU A 180 7.28 8.40 5.93
CA LEU A 180 7.07 8.16 4.50
C LEU A 180 8.42 8.32 3.79
N ILE A 181 8.81 7.33 3.01
CA ILE A 181 10.11 7.24 2.34
C ILE A 181 9.86 7.10 0.84
N ASP A 182 10.51 7.95 0.05
CA ASP A 182 10.47 8.00 -1.41
C ASP A 182 11.73 7.35 -2.02
N LEU A 183 11.51 6.34 -2.85
CA LEU A 183 12.51 5.57 -3.57
C LEU A 183 12.51 5.84 -5.08
N THR A 184 11.69 6.77 -5.60
CA THR A 184 11.54 7.03 -7.04
C THR A 184 12.87 7.27 -7.76
N ASN A 185 13.82 7.92 -7.11
CA ASN A 185 15.14 8.22 -7.69
C ASN A 185 16.27 7.30 -7.18
N LYS A 186 15.96 6.39 -6.24
CA LYS A 186 16.97 5.53 -5.62
C LYS A 186 16.31 4.26 -5.07
N GLN A 187 16.72 3.12 -5.61
CA GLN A 187 16.15 1.83 -5.26
C GLN A 187 16.43 1.39 -3.82
N GLU A 188 17.43 1.99 -3.18
CA GLU A 188 17.82 1.68 -1.81
C GLU A 188 17.95 2.93 -0.94
N ARG A 189 17.32 2.90 0.24
CA ARG A 189 17.46 3.92 1.28
C ARG A 189 17.87 3.30 2.60
N THR A 190 18.64 4.03 3.40
CA THR A 190 18.99 3.65 4.76
C THR A 190 18.50 4.74 5.69
N ILE A 191 17.80 4.36 6.73
CA ILE A 191 17.26 5.24 7.76
C ILE A 191 17.57 4.65 9.14
N SER A 192 17.56 5.48 10.17
CA SER A 192 17.75 5.04 11.55
C SER A 192 16.48 5.25 12.37
N TYR A 193 16.30 4.46 13.43
CA TYR A 193 15.21 4.59 14.38
C TYR A 193 15.74 4.48 15.81
N ASP A 194 15.29 5.40 16.66
CA ASP A 194 15.52 5.42 18.10
C ASP A 194 14.14 5.49 18.77
N VAL A 195 13.87 4.63 19.75
CA VAL A 195 12.52 4.54 20.36
C VAL A 195 12.09 5.82 21.09
N ASN A 196 13.03 6.68 21.49
CA ASN A 196 12.76 7.94 22.19
C ASN A 196 12.87 9.16 21.26
N LYS A 197 13.69 9.09 20.20
CA LYS A 197 13.90 10.18 19.24
C LYS A 197 13.13 10.01 17.93
N ASN A 198 12.48 8.86 17.74
CA ASN A 198 11.80 8.42 16.53
C ASN A 198 12.75 8.20 15.34
N TRP A 199 12.23 8.41 14.13
CA TRP A 199 12.94 8.25 12.86
C TRP A 199 14.03 9.30 12.68
N ILE A 200 15.20 8.86 12.22
CA ILE A 200 16.39 9.69 12.00
C ILE A 200 16.87 9.47 10.56
N TRP A 201 16.97 10.57 9.82
CA TRP A 201 17.48 10.62 8.45
C TRP A 201 18.14 12.00 8.21
N ASP A 202 18.80 12.19 7.07
CA ASP A 202 19.23 13.54 6.65
C ASP A 202 18.07 14.26 5.94
N PRO A 203 17.43 15.26 6.57
CA PRO A 203 16.31 15.98 5.96
C PRO A 203 16.72 16.78 4.72
N LYS A 204 18.01 17.07 4.51
CA LYS A 204 18.49 17.76 3.30
C LYS A 204 18.34 16.93 2.04
N GLU A 205 18.25 15.61 2.15
CA GLU A 205 18.09 14.75 0.99
C GLU A 205 16.64 14.72 0.43
N GLY A 206 15.65 15.23 1.18
CA GLY A 206 14.27 15.43 0.69
C GLY A 206 13.48 14.17 0.31
N TYR A 207 13.98 12.97 0.61
CA TYR A 207 13.31 11.71 0.26
C TYR A 207 12.41 11.15 1.36
N ALA A 208 12.34 11.79 2.52
CA ALA A 208 11.54 11.27 3.62
C ALA A 208 10.85 12.38 4.42
N GLU A 209 9.66 12.06 4.93
CA GLU A 209 8.81 12.96 5.70
C GLU A 209 8.25 12.22 6.92
N ALA A 210 8.41 12.79 8.10
CA ALA A 210 7.90 12.21 9.34
C ALA A 210 6.48 12.66 9.64
N TYR A 211 5.72 11.75 10.24
CA TYR A 211 4.34 11.96 10.64
C TYR A 211 4.16 11.55 12.10
N ALA A 212 3.41 12.37 12.84
CA ALA A 212 3.05 12.05 14.22
C ALA A 212 2.09 10.86 14.28
N ALA A 213 1.96 10.23 15.45
CA ALA A 213 0.87 9.31 15.72
C ALA A 213 -0.48 10.03 15.55
N GLY A 214 -1.49 9.32 15.02
CA GLY A 214 -2.82 9.88 14.72
C GLY A 214 -2.91 10.61 13.38
N SER A 215 -1.82 10.69 12.61
CA SER A 215 -1.84 11.33 11.28
C SER A 215 -2.72 10.54 10.32
N ASP A 216 -3.54 11.24 9.53
CA ASP A 216 -4.32 10.64 8.45
C ASP A 216 -3.38 10.08 7.37
N LEU A 217 -3.54 8.79 7.05
CA LEU A 217 -2.71 8.07 6.10
C LEU A 217 -3.27 8.16 4.67
N ALA A 218 -4.59 8.30 4.50
CA ALA A 218 -5.21 8.31 3.19
C ALA A 218 -4.61 9.38 2.25
N PRO A 219 -4.53 10.68 2.61
CA PRO A 219 -3.98 11.70 1.72
C PRO A 219 -2.46 11.59 1.48
N ARG A 220 -1.78 10.68 2.20
CA ARG A 220 -0.32 10.46 2.09
C ARG A 220 0.04 9.26 1.24
N LEU A 221 -0.85 8.27 1.21
CA LEU A 221 -0.63 6.99 0.55
C LEU A 221 -1.54 6.77 -0.66
N ILE A 222 -2.66 7.49 -0.74
CA ILE A 222 -3.60 7.44 -1.85
C ILE A 222 -3.56 8.80 -2.55
N ILE A 223 -2.73 8.91 -3.60
CA ILE A 223 -2.39 10.18 -4.24
C ILE A 223 -3.30 10.39 -5.48
N PRO A 224 -4.11 11.45 -5.53
CA PRO A 224 -4.84 11.80 -6.74
C PRO A 224 -3.88 12.08 -7.90
N SER A 225 -4.16 11.54 -9.09
CA SER A 225 -3.34 11.72 -10.29
C SER A 225 -4.16 12.35 -11.41
N GLU A 226 -3.82 13.60 -11.76
CA GLU A 226 -4.42 14.30 -12.91
C GLU A 226 -4.14 13.56 -14.23
N GLY A 227 -2.99 12.91 -14.35
CA GLY A 227 -2.67 12.07 -15.52
C GLY A 227 -3.64 10.90 -15.68
N LEU A 228 -3.96 10.21 -14.58
CA LEU A 228 -4.93 9.10 -14.60
C LEU A 228 -6.37 9.60 -14.78
N LYS A 229 -6.73 10.75 -14.20
CA LYS A 229 -8.03 11.38 -14.45
C LYS A 229 -8.22 11.70 -15.94
N MET A 230 -7.24 12.33 -16.59
CA MET A 230 -7.31 12.61 -18.04
C MET A 230 -7.38 11.33 -18.88
N ALA A 231 -6.59 10.31 -18.53
CA ALA A 231 -6.64 9.01 -19.23
C ALA A 231 -8.04 8.37 -19.15
N SER A 232 -8.76 8.56 -18.04
CA SER A 232 -10.13 8.07 -17.88
C SER A 232 -11.16 8.77 -18.76
N MET A 233 -10.99 10.07 -18.99
CA MET A 233 -11.91 10.86 -19.82
C MET A 233 -11.81 10.49 -21.30
N ASN A 234 -10.61 10.15 -21.78
CA ASN A 234 -10.37 9.78 -23.18
C ASN A 234 -10.93 8.42 -23.58
N LEU A 235 -11.44 7.62 -22.64
CA LEU A 235 -12.10 6.33 -22.91
C LEU A 235 -13.62 6.46 -23.14
N LEU A 236 -14.16 7.67 -22.95
CA LEU A 236 -15.59 7.97 -23.12
C LEU A 236 -15.91 8.63 -24.48
N ILE A 237 -14.93 8.70 -25.39
CA ILE A 237 -15.03 9.25 -26.75
C ILE A 237 -14.75 8.12 -27.74
#